data_AF-A0A835ZAT1-F1
#
_entry.id   AF-A0A835ZAT1-F1
#
_cell.length_a   1.000
_cell.length_b   1.000
_cell.length_c   1.000
_cell.angle_alpha   90.00
_cell.angle_beta   90.00
_cell.angle_gamma   90.00
#
_symmetry.space_group_name_H-M   'P 1'
#
loop_
_entity.id
_entity.type
_entity.pdbx_description
1 polymer ?
#
loop_
_entity_poly.entity_id
_entity_poly.type
_entity_poly.pdbx_seq_one_letter_code
_entity_poly.pdbx_strand_id
1 'polypeptide(L)'
;MASVLDNRPSCLRARIGDIWIAPNYGTSSEQRQQALQEAAYLLVRHLFGLRYRRIEWQMEPGHVDSAPAGQLGFTLEGILRKHQIVQDRSRDTAVFSITNGDWRDGGQEHAETVLYGAPESHSKATLLSQSSSQQQARSVEKKKAK
;
A
#
# COMPACT_ATOMS: atom_id res chain seq x y z
N MET A 1 8.94 -6.48 6.99
CA MET A 1 8.91 -7.15 5.67
C MET A 1 7.60 -6.78 4.99
N ALA A 2 7.56 -6.61 3.68
CA ALA A 2 6.32 -6.39 2.93
C ALA A 2 6.48 -7.02 1.55
N SER A 3 5.43 -7.66 1.04
CA SER A 3 5.52 -8.52 -0.14
C SER A 3 4.44 -8.22 -1.17
N VAL A 4 4.80 -8.37 -2.45
CA VAL A 4 3.86 -8.47 -3.56
C VAL A 4 3.63 -9.96 -3.84
N LEU A 5 2.38 -10.37 -3.78
CA LEU A 5 1.91 -11.76 -3.79
C LEU A 5 0.95 -11.97 -4.97
N ASP A 6 0.78 -13.22 -5.43
CA ASP A 6 -0.08 -13.57 -6.58
C ASP A 6 0.06 -12.57 -7.75
N ASN A 7 1.31 -12.21 -8.07
CA ASN A 7 1.58 -11.26 -9.12
C ASN A 7 1.24 -11.89 -10.47
N ARG A 8 0.27 -11.32 -11.17
CA ARG A 8 -0.17 -11.73 -12.51
C ARG A 8 -0.02 -10.56 -13.49
N PRO A 9 1.19 -10.36 -14.06
CA PRO A 9 1.45 -9.25 -14.98
C PRO A 9 0.57 -9.27 -16.24
N SER A 10 0.24 -10.45 -16.77
CA SER A 10 -0.65 -10.61 -17.92
C SER A 10 -2.07 -10.08 -17.68
N CYS A 11 -2.49 -10.01 -16.42
CA CYS A 11 -3.77 -9.46 -16.00
C CYS A 11 -3.63 -8.08 -15.34
N LEU A 12 -2.41 -7.54 -15.26
CA LEU A 12 -2.07 -6.30 -14.56
C LEU A 12 -2.62 -6.28 -13.12
N ARG A 13 -2.57 -7.43 -12.44
CA ARG A 13 -3.11 -7.63 -11.10
C ARG A 13 -2.04 -8.14 -10.15
N ALA A 14 -2.02 -7.62 -8.93
CA ALA A 14 -1.20 -8.17 -7.86
C ALA A 14 -1.96 -8.10 -6.53
N ARG A 15 -1.53 -8.91 -5.57
CA ARG A 15 -1.96 -8.81 -4.18
C ARG A 15 -0.81 -8.21 -3.36
N ILE A 16 -1.12 -7.33 -2.43
CA ILE A 16 -0.15 -6.91 -1.40
C ILE A 16 -0.45 -7.68 -0.12
N GLY A 17 0.60 -7.96 0.66
CA GLY A 17 0.45 -8.70 1.90
C GLY A 17 1.77 -8.97 2.59
N ASP A 18 1.71 -9.81 3.61
CA ASP A 18 2.84 -10.17 4.47
C ASP A 18 3.59 -8.94 4.99
N ILE A 19 2.84 -7.87 5.28
CA ILE A 19 3.36 -6.63 5.85
C ILE A 19 3.55 -6.86 7.35
N TRP A 20 4.81 -7.06 7.72
CA TRP A 20 5.24 -7.24 9.09
C TRP A 20 6.06 -6.04 9.55
N ILE A 21 5.57 -5.38 10.59
CA ILE A 21 6.27 -4.32 11.31
C ILE A 21 6.83 -4.93 12.59
N ALA A 22 8.11 -4.69 12.86
CA ALA A 22 8.76 -5.26 14.02
C ALA A 22 8.11 -4.78 15.32
N PRO A 23 7.98 -5.64 16.35
CA PRO A 23 7.28 -5.28 17.59
C PRO A 23 7.97 -4.17 18.37
N ASN A 24 9.29 -4.01 18.19
CA ASN A 24 10.11 -2.93 18.77
C ASN A 24 10.10 -1.63 17.94
N TYR A 25 9.35 -1.58 16.85
CA TYR A 25 9.16 -0.35 16.09
C TYR A 25 8.20 0.58 16.84
N GLY A 26 8.65 1.81 17.08
CA GLY A 26 7.89 2.82 17.78
C GLY A 26 7.68 2.53 19.28
N THR A 27 7.01 3.45 19.96
CA THR A 27 6.66 3.36 21.39
C THR A 27 5.22 2.91 21.62
N SER A 28 4.36 2.96 20.61
CA SER A 28 2.93 2.63 20.71
C SER A 28 2.46 1.68 19.59
N SER A 29 1.32 1.02 19.81
CA SER A 29 0.63 0.22 18.78
C SER A 29 0.18 1.07 17.59
N GLU A 30 -0.19 2.33 17.84
CA GLU A 30 -0.61 3.28 16.79
C GLU A 30 0.52 3.58 15.82
N GLN A 31 1.75 3.79 16.30
CA GLN A 31 2.90 4.03 15.42
C GLN A 31 3.20 2.83 14.52
N ARG A 32 3.03 1.60 15.04
CA ARG A 32 3.16 0.39 14.21
C ARG A 32 2.05 0.28 13.17
N GLN A 33 0.83 0.65 13.55
CA GLN A 33 -0.31 0.66 12.64
C GLN A 33 -0.11 1.68 11.50
N GLN A 34 0.33 2.90 11.83
CA GLN A 34 0.67 3.93 10.85
C GLN A 34 1.78 3.47 9.90
N ALA A 35 2.84 2.85 10.43
CA ALA A 35 3.92 2.32 9.59
C ALA A 35 3.45 1.18 8.65
N LEU A 36 2.53 0.33 9.12
CA LEU A 36 1.92 -0.70 8.27
C LEU A 36 1.08 -0.08 7.15
N GLN A 37 0.27 0.92 7.47
CA GLN A 37 -0.54 1.66 6.50
C GLN A 37 0.32 2.40 5.47
N GLU A 38 1.37 3.07 5.92
CA GLU A 38 2.32 3.78 5.05
C GLU A 38 3.05 2.81 4.12
N ALA A 39 3.52 1.67 4.63
CA ALA A 39 4.14 0.63 3.80
C ALA A 39 3.17 0.10 2.74
N ALA A 40 1.91 -0.15 3.10
CA ALA A 40 0.88 -0.57 2.15
C ALA A 40 0.60 0.51 1.10
N TYR A 41 0.43 1.77 1.51
CA TYR A 41 0.24 2.91 0.61
C TYR A 41 1.38 3.04 -0.40
N LEU A 42 2.64 2.96 0.05
CA LEU A 42 3.80 3.06 -0.82
C LEU A 42 3.85 1.93 -1.86
N LEU A 43 3.49 0.70 -1.46
CA LEU A 43 3.38 -0.42 -2.39
C LEU A 43 2.27 -0.21 -3.42
N VAL A 44 1.09 0.25 -2.99
CA VAL A 44 -0.05 0.54 -3.86
C VAL A 44 0.31 1.62 -4.87
N ARG A 45 0.86 2.74 -4.40
CA ARG A 45 1.33 3.84 -5.24
C ARG A 45 2.37 3.38 -6.25
N HIS A 46 3.31 2.54 -5.83
CA HIS A 46 4.33 1.98 -6.73
C HIS A 46 3.72 1.09 -7.82
N LEU A 47 2.84 0.15 -7.45
CA LEU A 47 2.18 -0.76 -8.38
C LEU A 47 1.29 -0.02 -9.40
N PHE A 48 0.54 0.99 -8.98
CA PHE A 48 -0.20 1.83 -9.91
C PHE A 48 0.72 2.67 -10.81
N GLY A 49 1.87 3.12 -10.31
CA GLY A 49 2.92 3.73 -11.12
C GLY A 49 3.44 2.79 -12.22
N LEU A 50 3.49 1.48 -11.95
CA LEU A 50 3.81 0.41 -12.91
C LEU A 50 2.64 0.01 -13.81
N ARG A 51 1.53 0.76 -13.80
CA ARG A 51 0.33 0.51 -14.63
C ARG A 51 -0.44 -0.76 -14.29
N TYR A 52 -0.32 -1.28 -13.07
CA TYR A 52 -1.27 -2.28 -12.60
C TYR A 52 -2.68 -1.70 -12.61
N ARG A 53 -3.67 -2.53 -12.91
CA ARG A 53 -5.08 -2.12 -12.97
C ARG A 53 -5.87 -2.45 -11.70
N ARG A 54 -5.37 -3.41 -10.92
CA ARG A 54 -6.06 -3.92 -9.74
C ARG A 54 -5.06 -4.43 -8.70
N ILE A 55 -5.29 -4.03 -7.46
CA ILE A 55 -4.50 -4.48 -6.32
C ILE A 55 -5.44 -5.09 -5.30
N GLU A 56 -5.09 -6.27 -4.80
CA GLU A 56 -5.87 -7.01 -3.82
C GLU A 56 -5.16 -6.99 -2.46
N TRP A 57 -5.93 -7.05 -1.38
CA TRP A 57 -5.42 -7.26 -0.03
C TRP A 57 -6.33 -8.25 0.69
N GLN A 58 -5.73 -9.26 1.30
CA GLN A 58 -6.42 -10.27 2.08
C GLN A 58 -6.10 -10.11 3.56
N MET A 59 -7.13 -10.26 4.39
CA MET A 59 -6.99 -10.23 5.84
C MET A 59 -8.02 -11.11 6.52
N GLU A 60 -7.86 -11.32 7.82
CA GLU A 60 -8.82 -12.09 8.61
C GLU A 60 -10.09 -11.25 8.91
N PRO A 61 -11.30 -11.82 8.79
CA PRO A 61 -12.55 -11.07 8.92
C PRO A 61 -12.72 -10.31 10.24
N GLY A 62 -12.19 -10.82 11.35
CA GLY A 62 -12.27 -10.15 12.65
C GLY A 62 -11.55 -8.79 12.71
N HIS A 63 -10.77 -8.45 11.69
CA HIS A 63 -10.05 -7.19 11.58
C HIS A 63 -10.65 -6.21 10.57
N VAL A 64 -11.82 -6.51 9.97
CA VAL A 64 -12.42 -5.68 8.91
C VAL A 64 -12.70 -4.25 9.39
N ASP A 65 -13.24 -4.06 10.58
CA ASP A 65 -13.60 -2.72 11.10
C ASP A 65 -12.39 -1.86 11.48
N SER A 66 -11.25 -2.51 11.79
CA SER A 66 -9.99 -1.84 12.11
C SER A 66 -8.98 -1.90 10.97
N ALA A 67 -9.45 -2.25 9.76
CA ALA A 67 -8.60 -2.55 8.63
C ALA A 67 -7.92 -1.29 8.06
N PRO A 68 -6.58 -1.29 7.95
CA PRO A 68 -5.83 -0.38 7.06
C PRO A 68 -6.44 -0.27 5.66
N ALA A 69 -6.98 -1.36 5.13
CA ALA A 69 -7.49 -1.45 3.78
C ALA A 69 -8.58 -0.39 3.51
N GLY A 70 -9.59 -0.28 4.38
CA GLY A 70 -10.66 0.70 4.20
C GLY A 70 -10.16 2.15 4.25
N GLN A 71 -9.24 2.44 5.18
CA GLN A 71 -8.62 3.77 5.31
C GLN A 71 -7.76 4.16 4.11
N LEU A 72 -7.23 3.18 3.37
CA LEU A 72 -6.45 3.39 2.15
C LEU A 72 -7.31 3.35 0.87
N GLY A 73 -8.63 3.36 1.01
CA GLY A 73 -9.57 3.40 -0.12
C GLY A 73 -9.84 2.04 -0.77
N PHE A 74 -9.46 0.92 -0.14
CA PHE A 74 -9.87 -0.39 -0.62
C PHE A 74 -11.34 -0.67 -0.30
N THR A 75 -12.00 -1.37 -1.21
CA THR A 75 -13.38 -1.84 -1.05
C THR A 75 -13.39 -3.32 -0.69
N LEU A 76 -14.23 -3.69 0.29
CA LEU A 76 -14.49 -5.09 0.64
C LEU A 76 -15.31 -5.74 -0.48
N GLU A 77 -14.80 -6.82 -1.07
CA GLU A 77 -15.50 -7.56 -2.12
C GLU A 77 -16.18 -8.83 -1.64
N GLY A 78 -15.70 -9.41 -0.54
CA GLY A 78 -16.33 -10.59 0.03
C GLY A 78 -15.49 -11.31 1.08
N ILE A 79 -16.09 -12.36 1.64
CA ILE A 79 -15.47 -13.24 2.62
C ILE A 79 -15.41 -14.65 2.03
N LEU A 80 -14.19 -15.17 1.90
CA LEU A 80 -13.92 -16.55 1.53
C LEU A 80 -14.00 -17.43 2.78
N ARG A 81 -15.05 -18.25 2.85
CA ARG A 81 -15.25 -19.20 3.97
C ARG A 81 -14.30 -20.38 3.85
N LYS A 82 -13.69 -20.78 4.97
CA LYS A 82 -12.73 -21.89 5.05
C LYS A 82 -11.60 -21.78 4.01
N HIS A 83 -11.12 -20.56 3.77
CA HIS A 83 -10.13 -20.28 2.75
C HIS A 83 -8.78 -20.97 3.04
N GLN A 84 -8.38 -21.02 4.31
CA GLN A 84 -7.10 -21.59 4.71
C GLN A 84 -7.21 -22.39 6.01
N ILE A 85 -6.25 -23.30 6.23
CA ILE A 85 -5.96 -23.89 7.54
C ILE A 85 -4.63 -23.27 7.99
N VAL A 86 -4.66 -22.49 9.06
CA VAL A 86 -3.48 -21.82 9.62
C VAL A 86 -3.38 -22.20 11.09
N GLN A 87 -2.23 -22.75 11.50
CA GLN A 87 -2.01 -23.23 12.87
C GLN A 87 -3.15 -24.17 13.34
N ASP A 88 -3.45 -25.19 12.54
CA ASP A 88 -4.50 -26.20 12.79
C ASP A 88 -5.92 -25.66 13.01
N ARG A 89 -6.17 -24.42 12.60
CA ARG A 89 -7.50 -23.79 12.67
C ARG A 89 -8.00 -23.39 11.28
N SER A 90 -9.30 -23.58 11.06
CA SER A 90 -9.99 -23.08 9.88
C SER A 90 -10.02 -21.55 9.92
N ARG A 91 -9.60 -20.91 8.83
CA ARG A 91 -9.53 -19.46 8.69
C ARG A 91 -10.35 -18.99 7.50
N ASP A 92 -11.27 -18.09 7.78
CA ASP A 92 -11.97 -17.29 6.77
C ASP A 92 -11.09 -16.11 6.34
N THR A 93 -11.31 -15.57 5.14
CA THR A 93 -10.51 -14.46 4.61
C THR A 93 -11.41 -13.41 4.00
N ALA A 94 -11.33 -12.19 4.54
CA ALA A 94 -11.91 -11.01 3.91
C ALA A 94 -10.99 -10.55 2.77
N VAL A 95 -11.56 -10.35 1.59
CA VAL A 95 -10.85 -9.91 0.39
C VAL A 95 -11.25 -8.48 0.07
N PHE A 96 -10.24 -7.63 0.01
CA PHE A 96 -10.35 -6.23 -0.35
C PHE A 96 -9.67 -6.01 -1.70
N SER A 97 -10.13 -5.02 -2.45
CA SER A 97 -9.45 -4.58 -3.65
C SER A 97 -9.53 -3.07 -3.85
N ILE A 98 -8.62 -2.57 -4.66
CA ILE A 98 -8.66 -1.21 -5.19
C ILE A 98 -8.28 -1.26 -6.67
N THR A 99 -9.03 -0.56 -7.52
CA THR A 99 -8.72 -0.46 -8.94
C THR A 99 -7.96 0.82 -9.26
N ASN A 100 -7.35 0.86 -10.44
CA ASN A 100 -6.69 2.08 -10.91
C ASN A 100 -7.66 3.25 -11.17
N GLY A 101 -8.96 2.97 -11.34
CA GLY A 101 -10.01 3.99 -11.39
C GLY A 101 -10.20 4.62 -10.02
N ASP A 102 -10.53 3.80 -9.03
CA ASP A 102 -10.73 4.23 -7.63
C ASP A 102 -9.52 5.00 -7.09
N TRP A 103 -8.31 4.55 -7.44
CA TRP A 103 -7.06 5.22 -7.05
C TRP A 103 -6.95 6.64 -7.63
N ARG A 104 -7.36 6.83 -8.90
CA ARG A 104 -7.31 8.10 -9.61
C ARG A 104 -8.45 9.04 -9.23
N ASP A 105 -9.61 8.49 -8.88
CA ASP A 105 -10.83 9.25 -8.58
C ASP A 105 -10.83 9.84 -7.16
N GLY A 106 -9.71 9.76 -6.44
CA GLY A 106 -9.51 10.37 -5.12
C GLY A 106 -8.98 9.41 -4.06
N GLY A 107 -8.86 8.10 -4.35
CA GLY A 107 -8.33 7.12 -3.40
C GLY A 107 -6.91 7.46 -2.92
N GLN A 108 -6.06 7.97 -3.81
CA GLN A 108 -4.70 8.41 -3.45
C GLN A 108 -4.72 9.60 -2.48
N GLU A 109 -5.49 10.64 -2.78
CA GLU A 109 -5.57 11.85 -1.97
C GLU A 109 -6.19 11.54 -0.59
N HIS A 110 -7.20 10.69 -0.55
CA HIS A 110 -7.79 10.22 0.69
C HIS A 110 -6.75 9.49 1.56
N ALA A 111 -6.04 8.53 0.98
CA ALA A 111 -5.00 7.78 1.69
C ALA A 111 -3.89 8.68 2.24
N GLU A 112 -3.43 9.65 1.44
CA GLU A 112 -2.43 10.63 1.87
C GLU A 112 -2.97 11.54 2.99
N THR A 113 -4.23 11.94 2.91
CA THR A 113 -4.90 12.74 3.96
C THR A 113 -4.97 11.98 5.28
N VAL A 114 -5.31 10.69 5.23
CA VAL A 114 -5.38 9.83 6.41
C VAL A 114 -3.99 9.64 7.05
N LEU A 115 -2.95 9.45 6.24
CA LEU A 115 -1.59 9.17 6.71
C LEU A 115 -0.85 10.43 7.20
N TYR A 116 -0.98 11.53 6.47
CA TYR A 116 -0.12 12.71 6.64
C TYR A 116 -0.89 13.97 7.05
N GLY A 117 -2.22 13.91 7.10
CA GLY A 117 -3.08 15.07 7.32
C GLY A 117 -3.32 15.87 6.03
N ALA A 118 -3.89 17.07 6.19
CA ALA A 118 -4.30 17.93 5.07
C ALA A 118 -3.18 18.14 4.03
N PRO A 119 -3.51 18.31 2.73
CA PRO A 119 -2.55 18.44 1.62
C PRO A 119 -1.44 19.48 1.82
N GLU A 120 -1.72 20.53 2.59
CA GLU A 120 -0.76 21.60 2.94
C GLU A 120 0.41 21.08 3.82
N SER A 121 0.22 19.94 4.48
CA SER A 121 1.16 19.28 5.40
C SER A 121 2.10 18.31 4.70
N HIS A 122 1.86 17.99 3.41
CA HIS A 122 2.58 16.97 2.63
C HIS A 122 4.03 17.38 2.27
N SER A 123 4.44 18.57 2.70
CA SER A 123 5.69 19.27 2.37
C SER A 123 6.96 18.43 2.54
N LYS A 124 7.04 17.45 3.45
CA LYS A 124 8.31 16.72 3.66
C LYS A 124 8.56 15.55 2.69
N ALA A 125 7.57 14.70 2.40
CA ALA A 125 7.79 13.49 1.62
C ALA A 125 7.85 13.75 0.10
N THR A 126 7.03 14.69 -0.39
CA THR A 126 6.98 15.05 -1.81
C THR A 126 8.27 15.74 -2.26
N LEU A 127 8.85 16.62 -1.43
CA LEU A 127 10.11 17.30 -1.74
C LEU A 127 11.31 16.33 -1.86
N LEU A 128 11.36 15.25 -1.09
CA LEU A 128 12.44 14.25 -1.16
C LEU A 128 12.42 13.43 -2.47
N SER A 129 11.22 13.11 -2.98
CA SER A 129 11.05 12.35 -4.23
C SER A 129 11.38 13.18 -5.49
N GLN A 130 11.05 14.48 -5.47
CA GLN A 130 11.34 15.41 -6.56
C GLN A 130 12.83 15.79 -6.61
N SER A 131 13.46 15.94 -5.45
CA SER A 131 14.90 16.27 -5.33
C SER A 131 15.79 15.14 -5.85
N SER A 132 15.44 13.87 -5.55
CA SER A 132 16.21 12.69 -5.97
C SER A 132 16.16 12.50 -7.50
N SER A 133 14.98 12.72 -8.10
CA SER A 133 14.78 12.63 -9.55
C SER A 133 15.52 13.75 -10.33
N GLN A 134 15.57 14.97 -9.78
CA GLN A 134 16.30 16.09 -10.39
C GLN A 134 17.83 15.97 -10.22
N GLN A 135 18.33 15.42 -9.11
CA GLN A 135 19.76 15.20 -8.88
C GLN A 135 20.34 14.08 -9.76
N GLN A 136 19.55 13.02 -10.01
CA GLN A 136 19.93 11.96 -10.95
C GLN A 136 19.98 12.47 -12.40
N ALA A 137 19.00 13.26 -12.84
CA ALA A 137 18.99 13.85 -14.19
C ALA A 137 20.21 14.76 -14.44
N ARG A 138 20.55 15.64 -13.48
CA ARG A 138 21.73 16.54 -13.57
C ARG A 138 23.07 15.81 -13.58
N SER A 139 23.16 14.65 -12.92
CA SER A 139 24.38 13.83 -12.89
C SER A 139 24.62 13.07 -14.20
N VAL A 140 23.54 12.74 -14.93
CA VAL A 140 23.60 12.08 -16.25
C VAL A 140 24.03 13.07 -17.33
N GLU A 141 23.54 14.31 -17.30
CA GLU A 141 23.93 15.36 -18.26
C GLU A 141 25.41 15.74 -18.14
N LYS A 142 25.94 15.84 -16.92
CA LYS A 142 27.37 16.16 -16.68
C LYS A 142 28.34 15.08 -17.17
N LYS A 143 27.90 13.81 -17.23
CA LYS A 143 28.71 12.71 -17.78
C LYS A 143 28.72 12.65 -19.31
N LYS A 144 27.74 13.28 -19.98
CA LYS A 144 27.63 13.29 -21.44
C LYS A 144 28.39 14.46 -22.10
N ALA A 145 28.82 15.43 -21.29
CA ALA A 145 29.57 16.62 -21.71
C ALA A 145 31.10 16.50 -21.53
N LYS A 146 31.60 15.28 -21.27
CA LYS A 146 33.02 14.95 -21.15
C LYS A 146 33.32 13.75 -22.04
#